data_AF-A0A820JQU0-F1
#
_entry.id   AF-A0A820JQU0-F1
#
_cell.length_a   1.000
_cell.length_b   1.000
_cell.length_c   1.000
_cell.angle_alpha   90.00
_cell.angle_beta   90.00
_cell.angle_gamma   90.00
#
_symmetry.space_group_name_H-M   'P 1'
#
loop_
_entity.id
_entity.type
_entity.pdbx_description
1 polymer ?
#
loop_
_entity_poly.entity_id
_entity_poly.type
_entity_poly.pdbx_seq_one_letter_code
_entity_poly.pdbx_strand_id
1 'polypeptide(L)'
;SIFSSLLQQIGPHIEKLDTNYRAAIPIEKRLACALYALGSSIDKFFHRLIKFPNTDAEIQDTIDGVFIKWGYPLCIGALDSTHIAIKPPLGFEVDYFNYKKYHSIIML
;
A
#
# COMPACT_ATOMS: atom_id res chain seq x y z
N SER A 1 -8.22 24.98 3.58
CA SER A 1 -8.34 24.28 4.89
C SER A 1 -6.94 23.99 5.40
N ILE A 2 -6.76 23.65 6.70
CA ILE A 2 -5.45 23.29 7.28
C ILE A 2 -4.75 22.21 6.44
N PHE A 3 -5.50 21.23 5.94
CA PHE A 3 -4.98 20.18 5.07
C PHE A 3 -4.34 20.72 3.78
N SER A 4 -5.00 21.65 3.08
CA SER A 4 -4.45 22.26 1.85
C SER A 4 -3.18 23.06 2.12
N SER A 5 -3.13 23.78 3.25
CA SER A 5 -1.95 24.56 3.65
C SER A 5 -0.77 23.65 3.99
N LEU A 6 -1.00 22.53 4.69
CA LEU A 6 0.02 21.51 4.95
C LEU A 6 0.50 20.85 3.66
N LEU A 7 -0.41 20.56 2.73
CA LEU A 7 -0.06 19.97 1.43
C LEU A 7 0.84 20.88 0.62
N GLN A 8 0.58 22.19 0.63
CA GLN A 8 1.41 23.17 -0.09
C GLN A 8 2.83 23.29 0.53
N GLN A 9 2.95 23.20 1.85
CA GLN A 9 4.23 23.33 2.54
C GLN A 9 5.06 22.05 2.49
N ILE A 10 4.44 20.91 2.74
CA ILE A 10 5.14 19.61 2.87
C ILE A 10 5.22 18.88 1.53
N GLY A 11 4.32 19.19 0.60
CA GLY A 11 4.17 18.51 -0.68
C GLY A 11 5.49 18.28 -1.42
N PRO A 12 6.28 19.34 -1.70
CA PRO A 12 7.56 19.21 -2.41
C PRO A 12 8.55 18.23 -1.76
N HIS A 13 8.43 17.98 -0.45
CA HIS A 13 9.32 17.08 0.30
C HIS A 13 8.81 15.65 0.35
N ILE A 14 7.50 15.44 0.24
CA ILE A 14 6.91 14.10 0.29
C ILE A 14 6.59 13.56 -1.09
N GLU A 15 6.47 14.36 -2.15
CA GLU A 15 6.16 13.89 -3.50
C GLU A 15 7.12 12.78 -3.96
N LYS A 16 6.59 11.80 -4.70
CA LYS A 16 7.39 10.71 -5.29
C LYS A 16 7.07 10.66 -6.77
N LEU A 17 8.06 10.24 -7.55
CA LEU A 17 7.91 10.01 -8.96
C LEU A 17 7.33 8.62 -9.22
N ASP A 18 6.67 8.49 -10.37
CA ASP A 18 6.27 7.20 -10.90
C ASP A 18 7.50 6.31 -11.15
N THR A 19 7.29 5.00 -11.05
CA THR A 19 8.30 3.98 -11.38
C THR A 19 7.77 3.10 -12.51
N ASN A 20 8.65 2.32 -13.14
CA ASN A 20 8.25 1.36 -14.18
C ASN A 20 7.18 0.36 -13.71
N TYR A 21 7.14 0.05 -12.42
CA TYR A 21 6.22 -0.95 -11.86
C TYR A 21 4.95 -0.34 -11.26
N ARG A 22 4.98 0.94 -10.89
CA ARG A 22 3.92 1.54 -10.08
C ARG A 22 3.90 3.07 -10.19
N ALA A 23 2.70 3.62 -10.37
CA ALA A 23 2.45 5.05 -10.20
C ALA A 23 2.60 5.48 -8.72
N ALA A 24 3.14 6.67 -8.51
CA ALA A 24 3.25 7.29 -7.21
C ALA A 24 1.86 7.45 -6.59
N ILE A 25 1.77 7.22 -5.28
CA ILE A 25 0.53 7.50 -4.56
C ILE A 25 0.31 9.03 -4.61
N PRO A 26 -0.89 9.51 -5.00
CA PRO A 26 -1.22 10.92 -4.98
C PRO A 26 -0.89 11.57 -3.64
N ILE A 27 -0.37 12.79 -3.72
CA ILE A 27 0.26 13.48 -2.59
C ILE A 27 -0.71 13.73 -1.43
N GLU A 28 -1.99 13.95 -1.73
CA GLU A 28 -3.08 14.11 -0.76
C GLU A 28 -3.27 12.83 0.06
N LYS A 29 -3.26 11.67 -0.60
CA LYS A 29 -3.43 10.38 0.10
C LYS A 29 -2.25 10.09 1.00
N ARG A 30 -1.04 10.46 0.59
CA ARG A 30 0.17 10.28 1.40
C ARG A 30 0.19 11.17 2.63
N LEU A 31 -0.15 12.45 2.47
CA LEU A 31 -0.29 13.36 3.60
C LEU A 31 -1.37 12.85 4.57
N ALA A 32 -2.50 12.35 4.06
CA ALA A 32 -3.55 11.79 4.90
C ALA A 32 -3.10 10.54 5.67
N CYS A 33 -2.39 9.60 5.04
CA CYS A 33 -1.83 8.44 5.73
C CYS A 33 -0.84 8.85 6.83
N ALA A 34 0.03 9.83 6.55
CA ALA A 34 1.00 10.32 7.53
C ALA A 34 0.30 10.96 8.74
N LEU A 35 -0.69 11.82 8.51
CA LEU A 35 -1.46 12.47 9.57
C LEU A 35 -2.30 11.47 10.39
N TYR A 36 -2.86 10.46 9.73
CA TYR A 36 -3.55 9.36 10.39
C TYR A 36 -2.60 8.57 11.31
N ALA A 37 -1.42 8.19 10.81
CA ALA A 37 -0.42 7.48 11.60
C ALA A 37 0.11 8.31 12.79
N LEU A 38 0.14 9.64 12.66
CA LEU A 38 0.51 10.57 13.73
C LEU A 38 -0.63 10.84 14.74
N GLY A 39 -1.77 10.16 14.63
CA GLY A 39 -2.90 10.29 15.57
C GLY A 39 -3.65 11.61 15.45
N SER A 40 -3.60 12.29 14.29
CA SER A 40 -4.37 13.51 14.06
C SER A 40 -5.87 13.18 13.90
N SER A 41 -6.77 14.07 14.32
CA SER A 41 -8.25 13.94 14.17
C SER A 41 -8.75 14.07 12.70
N ILE A 42 -8.01 13.49 11.76
CA ILE A 42 -8.22 13.52 10.32
C ILE A 42 -9.02 12.32 9.81
N ASP A 43 -9.57 11.50 10.71
CA ASP A 43 -10.40 10.32 10.41
C ASP A 43 -11.44 10.58 9.30
N LYS A 44 -12.12 11.73 9.37
CA LYS A 44 -13.12 12.14 8.36
C LYS A 44 -12.54 12.31 6.94
N PHE A 45 -11.27 12.71 6.82
CA PHE A 45 -10.59 12.83 5.53
C PHE A 45 -10.00 11.50 5.07
N PHE A 46 -9.57 10.65 6.01
CA PHE A 46 -9.00 9.33 5.69
C PHE A 46 -10.01 8.47 4.93
N HIS A 47 -11.24 8.36 5.43
CA HIS A 47 -12.33 7.65 4.75
C HIS A 47 -12.73 8.23 3.39
N ARG A 48 -12.43 9.52 3.14
CA ARG A 48 -12.69 10.16 1.84
C ARG A 48 -11.58 9.87 0.82
N LEU A 49 -10.34 9.73 1.28
CA LEU A 49 -9.14 9.61 0.45
C LEU A 49 -8.76 8.15 0.16
N ILE A 50 -9.08 7.25 1.09
CA ILE A 50 -8.95 5.81 0.93
C ILE A 50 -10.36 5.22 1.00
N LYS A 51 -10.83 4.75 -0.15
CA LYS A 51 -12.09 4.04 -0.28
C LYS A 51 -11.79 2.56 -0.50
N PHE A 52 -12.36 1.73 0.36
CA PHE A 52 -12.46 0.30 0.13
C PHE A 52 -13.77 0.01 -0.62
N PRO A 53 -13.83 -1.04 -1.45
CA PRO A 53 -15.10 -1.47 -2.04
C PRO A 53 -16.05 -1.87 -0.90
N ASN A 54 -17.27 -1.34 -0.91
CA ASN A 54 -18.26 -1.56 0.17
C ASN A 54 -19.54 -2.22 -0.32
N THR A 55 -19.70 -2.43 -1.62
CA THR A 55 -20.83 -3.14 -2.20
C THR A 55 -20.36 -4.38 -2.92
N ASP A 56 -21.22 -5.39 -3.04
CA ASP A 56 -20.89 -6.63 -3.76
C ASP A 56 -20.46 -6.37 -5.21
N ALA A 57 -21.07 -5.37 -5.86
CA ALA A 57 -20.69 -4.94 -7.20
C ALA A 57 -19.27 -4.35 -7.24
N GLU A 58 -18.94 -3.42 -6.32
CA GLU A 58 -17.59 -2.84 -6.24
C GLU A 58 -16.53 -3.90 -5.88
N ILE A 59 -16.88 -4.87 -5.04
CA ILE A 59 -16.01 -5.99 -4.68
C ILE A 59 -15.74 -6.84 -5.92
N GLN A 60 -16.78 -7.23 -6.66
CA GLN A 60 -16.64 -8.03 -7.86
C GLN A 60 -15.83 -7.31 -8.94
N ASP A 61 -16.12 -6.03 -9.18
CA ASP A 61 -15.35 -5.19 -10.12
C ASP A 61 -13.87 -5.11 -9.74
N THR A 62 -13.58 -5.05 -8.43
CA THR A 62 -12.20 -5.04 -7.94
C THR A 62 -11.51 -6.39 -8.16
N ILE A 63 -12.20 -7.49 -7.87
CA ILE A 63 -11.71 -8.86 -8.11
C ILE A 63 -11.38 -9.06 -9.59
N ASP A 64 -12.31 -8.69 -10.46
CA ASP A 64 -12.15 -8.85 -11.91
C ASP A 64 -10.99 -7.99 -12.41
N GLY A 65 -10.89 -6.73 -11.96
CA GLY A 65 -9.80 -5.84 -12.32
C GLY A 65 -8.43 -6.35 -11.87
N VAL A 66 -8.33 -6.90 -10.67
CA VAL A 66 -7.08 -7.49 -10.14
C VAL A 66 -6.72 -8.76 -10.90
N PHE A 67 -7.69 -9.62 -11.19
CA PHE A 67 -7.48 -10.84 -11.97
C PHE A 67 -7.04 -10.53 -13.40
N ILE A 68 -7.70 -9.60 -14.09
CA ILE A 68 -7.34 -9.20 -15.46
C ILE A 68 -5.92 -8.62 -15.51
N LYS A 69 -5.53 -7.83 -14.51
CA LYS A 69 -4.24 -7.16 -14.52
C LYS A 69 -3.08 -8.07 -14.07
N TRP A 70 -3.32 -8.97 -13.13
CA TRP A 70 -2.25 -9.70 -12.43
C TRP A 70 -2.47 -11.21 -12.30
N GLY A 71 -3.65 -11.71 -12.64
CA GLY A 71 -3.98 -13.14 -12.57
C GLY A 71 -4.31 -13.66 -11.17
N TYR A 72 -4.56 -12.79 -10.19
CA TYR A 72 -4.92 -13.19 -8.82
C TYR A 72 -6.45 -13.27 -8.64
N PRO A 73 -7.04 -14.48 -8.61
CA PRO A 73 -8.49 -14.64 -8.43
C PRO A 73 -8.90 -14.27 -7.01
N LEU A 74 -10.12 -13.74 -6.84
CA LEU A 74 -10.71 -13.37 -5.55
C LEU A 74 -9.91 -12.34 -4.74
N CYS A 75 -8.98 -11.63 -5.38
CA CYS A 75 -8.14 -10.63 -4.72
C CYS A 75 -8.76 -9.25 -4.89
N ILE A 76 -9.04 -8.56 -3.78
CA ILE A 76 -9.57 -7.19 -3.77
C ILE A 76 -8.46 -6.12 -3.63
N GLY A 77 -7.20 -6.54 -3.64
CA GLY A 77 -6.04 -5.67 -3.50
C GLY A 77 -4.93 -6.31 -2.69
N ALA A 78 -3.81 -5.60 -2.56
CA ALA A 78 -2.66 -6.02 -1.79
C ALA A 78 -2.41 -5.02 -0.64
N LEU A 79 -2.20 -5.55 0.56
CA LEU A 79 -1.59 -4.82 1.68
C LEU A 79 -0.14 -5.27 1.77
N ASP A 80 0.75 -4.37 2.20
CA ASP A 80 2.21 -4.54 2.22
C ASP A 80 2.67 -5.99 2.48
N SER A 81 3.67 -6.43 1.72
CA SER A 81 4.15 -7.82 1.73
C SER A 81 4.47 -8.27 3.15
N THR A 82 3.72 -9.25 3.64
CA THR A 82 3.99 -9.80 4.97
C THR A 82 5.10 -10.84 4.84
N HIS A 83 6.21 -10.60 5.53
CA HIS A 83 7.33 -11.53 5.60
C HIS A 83 7.05 -12.61 6.64
N ILE A 84 6.72 -13.84 6.19
CA ILE A 84 6.58 -15.01 7.07
C ILE A 84 7.98 -15.59 7.32
N ALA A 85 8.42 -15.63 8.57
CA ALA A 85 9.71 -16.21 8.93
C ALA A 85 9.76 -17.70 8.60
N ILE A 86 10.85 -18.14 7.99
CA ILE A 86 11.07 -19.56 7.65
C ILE A 86 12.49 -20.00 8.01
N LYS A 87 12.68 -21.31 8.15
CA LYS A 87 14.01 -21.91 8.01
C LYS A 87 14.30 -22.04 6.50
N PRO A 88 15.34 -21.39 5.96
CA PRO A 88 15.60 -21.44 4.54
C PRO A 88 15.95 -22.87 4.10
N PRO A 89 15.62 -23.28 2.86
CA PRO A 89 16.10 -24.52 2.28
C PRO A 89 17.64 -24.53 2.21
N LEU A 90 18.24 -25.70 2.43
CA LEU A 90 19.70 -25.89 2.31
C LEU A 90 20.19 -25.45 0.93
N GLY A 91 21.22 -24.61 0.89
CA GLY A 91 21.83 -24.11 -0.36
C GLY A 91 21.16 -22.87 -0.97
N PHE A 92 20.04 -22.41 -0.41
CA PHE A 92 19.28 -21.25 -0.92
C PHE A 92 19.13 -20.13 0.12
N GLU A 93 19.98 -20.09 1.15
CA GLU A 93 19.82 -19.16 2.28
C GLU A 93 19.73 -17.69 1.86
N VAL A 94 20.55 -17.29 0.89
CA VAL A 94 20.60 -15.91 0.36
C VAL A 94 19.29 -15.46 -0.27
N ASP A 95 18.52 -16.39 -0.86
CA ASP A 95 17.28 -16.08 -1.58
C ASP A 95 16.13 -15.70 -0.65
N TYR A 96 16.23 -16.07 0.62
CA TYR A 96 15.19 -15.82 1.62
C TYR A 96 15.57 -14.75 2.63
N PHE A 97 16.79 -14.19 2.57
CA PHE A 97 17.26 -13.20 3.56
C PHE A 97 16.71 -11.79 3.27
N ASN A 98 15.96 -11.23 4.22
CA ASN A 98 15.30 -9.93 4.05
C ASN A 98 16.07 -8.75 4.69
N TYR A 99 15.62 -7.53 4.41
CA TYR A 99 16.22 -6.29 4.95
C TYR A 99 16.14 -6.16 6.49
N LYS A 100 15.23 -6.92 7.12
CA LYS A 100 15.08 -7.01 8.58
C LYS A 100 16.02 -8.05 9.20
N LYS A 101 16.97 -8.59 8.43
CA LYS A 101 18.02 -9.51 8.87
C LYS A 101 17.51 -10.88 9.35
N TYR A 102 16.44 -11.40 8.74
CA TYR A 102 15.98 -12.78 8.95
C TYR A 102 15.55 -13.44 7.63
N HIS A 103 15.39 -14.77 7.65
CA HIS A 103 14.92 -15.53 6.48
C HIS A 103 13.39 -15.58 6.44
N SER A 104 12.81 -15.26 5.29
CA SER A 104 11.35 -15.19 5.12
C SER A 104 10.91 -15.42 3.68
N ILE A 105 9.68 -15.89 3.52
CA ILE A 105 8.93 -15.76 2.26
C ILE A 105 8.02 -14.55 2.33
N ILE A 106 7.79 -13.95 1.17
CA ILE A 106 6.79 -12.88 1.01
C ILE A 106 5.43 -13.54 0.79
N MET A 107 4.46 -13.23 1.65
CA MET A 107 3.04 -13.44 1.35
C MET A 107 2.58 -12.23 0.53
N LEU A 108 2.25 -12.46 -0.75
CA LEU A 108 1.59 -11.50 -1.63
C LEU A 108 0.07 -11.58 -1.42
#